data_AF-A0A7X7RUN0-F1
#
_entry.id   AF-A0A7X7RUN0-F1
#
_cell.length_a   1.000
_cell.length_b   1.000
_cell.length_c   1.000
_cell.angle_alpha   90.00
_cell.angle_beta   90.00
_cell.angle_gamma   90.00
#
_symmetry.space_group_name_H-M   'P 1'
#
loop_
_entity.id
_entity.type
_entity.pdbx_description
1 polymer ?
#
loop_
_entity_poly.entity_id
_entity_poly.type
_entity_poly.pdbx_seq_one_letter_code
_entity_poly.pdbx_strand_id
1 'polypeptide(L)' 'MSQTYKPHKLKKKRRMGFLAKMKTKSGRRIINSRRSKGRKRLACE' A
#
# COMPACT_ATOMS: atom_id res chain seq x y z
N MET A 1 24.14 11.83 -10.44
CA MET A 1 23.39 11.03 -9.43
C MET A 1 22.06 10.57 -10.03
N SER A 2 21.64 9.34 -9.76
CA SER A 2 20.36 8.78 -10.26
C SER A 2 19.20 9.12 -9.32
N GLN A 3 18.04 9.44 -9.88
CA GLN A 3 16.80 9.57 -9.11
C GLN A 3 16.44 8.27 -8.38
N THR A 4 15.92 8.40 -7.15
CA THR A 4 15.53 7.28 -6.27
C THR A 4 14.19 6.68 -6.67
N TYR A 5 13.27 7.51 -7.17
CA TYR A 5 11.99 7.04 -7.65
C TYR A 5 12.08 6.62 -9.12
N LYS A 6 12.23 5.31 -9.33
CA LYS A 6 12.08 4.67 -10.64
C LYS A 6 10.73 3.95 -10.67
N PRO A 7 9.69 4.53 -11.28
CA PRO A 7 8.33 3.99 -11.20
C PRO A 7 8.24 2.64 -11.91
N HIS A 8 7.86 1.60 -11.17
CA HIS A 8 7.61 0.28 -11.72
C HIS A 8 6.30 -0.29 -11.18
N LYS A 9 5.29 -0.40 -12.06
CA LYS A 9 3.90 -0.74 -11.70
C LYS A 9 3.81 -2.07 -10.93
N LEU A 10 4.51 -3.11 -11.39
CA LEU A 10 4.53 -4.43 -10.75
C LEU A 10 5.13 -4.39 -9.32
N LYS A 11 6.23 -3.64 -9.14
CA LYS A 11 6.91 -3.55 -7.83
C LYS A 11 6.04 -2.77 -6.84
N LYS A 12 5.38 -1.71 -7.31
CA LYS A 12 4.44 -0.92 -6.52
C LYS A 12 3.26 -1.77 -6.03
N LYS A 13 2.60 -2.50 -6.94
CA LYS A 13 1.45 -3.37 -6.58
C LYS A 13 1.84 -4.49 -5.61
N ARG A 14 2.98 -5.16 -5.83
CA ARG A 14 3.47 -6.23 -4.94
C ARG A 14 3.83 -5.74 -3.54
N ARG A 15 4.36 -4.52 -3.40
CA ARG A 15 4.84 -3.98 -2.10
C ARG A 15 3.80 -3.15 -1.35
N MET A 16 2.99 -2.37 -2.06
CA MET A 16 2.06 -1.39 -1.49
C MET A 16 0.59 -1.60 -1.87
N GLY A 17 0.28 -2.65 -2.64
CA GLY A 17 -1.08 -2.99 -3.00
C GLY A 17 -1.89 -3.55 -1.83
N PHE A 18 -3.21 -3.65 -2.02
CA PHE A 18 -4.16 -4.09 -1.00
C PHE A 18 -3.85 -5.51 -0.48
N LEU A 19 -3.65 -6.47 -1.40
CA LEU A 19 -3.34 -7.86 -1.06
C LEU A 19 -2.06 -7.99 -0.22
N ALA A 20 -1.03 -7.20 -0.53
CA ALA A 20 0.22 -7.18 0.22
C ALA A 20 0.03 -6.71 1.67
N LYS A 21 -0.88 -5.76 1.90
CA LYS A 21 -1.24 -5.30 3.25
C LYS A 21 -2.11 -6.31 3.99
N MET A 22 -2.99 -7.04 3.30
CA MET A 22 -3.82 -8.06 3.95
C MET A 22 -3.02 -9.28 4.42
N LYS A 23 -1.88 -9.59 3.79
CA LYS A 23 -1.02 -10.72 4.16
C LYS A 23 -0.46 -10.62 5.58
N THR A 24 -0.08 -9.43 6.04
CA THR A 24 0.55 -9.24 7.36
C THR A 24 -0.42 -8.68 8.40
N LYS A 25 -0.22 -9.04 9.68
CA LYS A 25 -1.02 -8.49 10.80
C LYS A 25 -0.92 -6.96 10.87
N SER A 26 0.27 -6.42 10.65
CA SER A 26 0.50 -4.97 10.63
C SER A 26 -0.19 -4.28 9.45
N GLY A 27 -0.17 -4.88 8.26
CA GLY A 27 -0.85 -4.34 7.10
C GLY A 27 -2.37 -4.30 7.25
N ARG A 28 -2.98 -5.33 7.87
CA ARG A 28 -4.41 -5.32 8.22
C ARG A 28 -4.77 -4.18 9.18
N ARG A 29 -3.94 -3.93 10.20
CA ARG A 29 -4.14 -2.79 11.12
C ARG A 29 -4.08 -1.44 10.40
N ILE A 30 -3.16 -1.28 9.44
CA ILE A 30 -3.07 -0.07 8.62
C ILE A 30 -4.36 0.13 7.81
N ILE A 31 -4.88 -0.91 7.16
CA ILE A 31 -6.13 -0.80 6.40
C ILE A 31 -7.31 -0.43 7.31
N ASN A 32 -7.40 -1.03 8.49
CA ASN A 32 -8.47 -0.71 9.45
C ASN A 32 -8.38 0.74 9.94
N SER A 33 -7.18 1.25 10.22
CA SER A 33 -6.97 2.66 10.55
C SER A 33 -7.30 3.61 9.38
N ARG A 34 -7.03 3.20 8.14
CA ARG A 34 -7.41 3.99 6.96
C ARG A 34 -8.92 4.00 6.71
N ARG A 35 -9.61 2.90 7.04
CA ARG A 35 -11.07 2.78 7.01
C ARG A 35 -11.72 3.65 8.09
N SER A 36 -11.24 3.60 9.33
CA SER A 36 -11.78 4.44 10.41
C SER A 36 -11.60 5.93 10.14
N LYS A 37 -10.50 6.31 9.48
CA LYS A 37 -10.27 7.68 9.01
C LYS A 37 -11.11 8.07 7.78
N GLY A 38 -11.86 7.15 7.17
CA GLY A 38 -12.69 7.42 5.99
C GLY A 38 -11.91 7.74 4.71
N ARG A 39 -10.67 7.23 4.55
CA ARG A 39 -9.90 7.52 3.35
C ARG A 39 -10.49 6.82 2.13
N LYS A 40 -10.83 7.61 1.08
CA LYS A 40 -11.32 7.11 -0.22
C LYS A 40 -10.43 6.04 -0.85
N ARG A 41 -9.10 6.12 -0.65
CA ARG A 41 -8.14 5.11 -1.11
C ARG A 41 -7.46 4.41 0.06
N LEU A 42 -7.68 3.11 0.19
CA LEU A 42 -7.13 2.30 1.28
C LEU A 42 -5.72 1.77 0.98
N ALA A 43 -5.42 1.46 -0.27
CA ALA A 43 -4.09 1.06 -0.73
C ALA A 43 -3.70 1.79 -2.02
N CYS A 44 -2.44 1.64 -2.43
CA CYS A 44 -1.95 2.20 -3.69
C CYS A 44 -2.19 1.17 -4.79
N GLU A 45 -3.19 1.42 -5.62
CA GLU A 45 -3.49 0.65 -6.83
C GLU A 45 -2.88 1.32 -8.07
#